data_AF-A0AA43FHD8-F1
#
_entry.id   AF-A0AA43FHD8-F1
#
_cell.length_a   1.000
_cell.length_b   1.000
_cell.length_c   1.000
_cell.angle_alpha   90.00
_cell.angle_beta   90.00
_cell.angle_gamma   90.00
#
_symmetry.space_group_name_H-M   'P 1'
#
loop_
_entity.id
_entity.type
_entity.pdbx_description
1 polymer ?
#
loop_
_entity_poly.entity_id
_entity_poly.type
_entity_poly.pdbx_seq_one_letter_code
_entity_poly.pdbx_strand_id
1 'polypeptide(L)'
;MNPSESEYLADDLQVAGKRLSLVGILHSKEEFKKNEAEFERMIKPYSAVMLEQPLWYVDFSYDQSSFGQLAAIAMKMNKKVYIADPFDARVLAADAAFAFGGLSMLVKSSIDLGKYSFGKKPEGLSRRGLILRAGMLALGLPMFFGSLPGLDLRSAMDKESAYTYGLDDKMTWGSKDWRDLWIAMGIEKVLSDVKELNTMIAFHGKGHQQGILHYLLHPEDRRRQAAYEPFKRISAHLGVREWVPKKHKWELARVF
;
A
#
# COMPACT_ATOMS: atom_id res chain seq x y z
N MET A 1 20.01 20.05 -2.53
CA MET A 1 19.20 18.93 -2.05
C MET A 1 20.03 18.16 -1.05
N ASN A 2 19.49 17.93 0.14
CA ASN A 2 20.11 17.01 1.11
C ASN A 2 20.00 15.57 0.53
N PRO A 3 21.03 14.71 0.68
CA PRO A 3 21.01 13.35 0.12
C PRO A 3 19.81 12.50 0.54
N SER A 4 19.16 12.81 1.67
CA SER A 4 17.93 12.15 2.14
C SER A 4 16.66 12.49 1.35
N GLU A 5 16.69 13.51 0.47
CA GLU A 5 15.52 13.95 -0.31
C GLU A 5 15.38 13.19 -1.63
N SER A 6 16.47 12.62 -2.17
CA SER A 6 16.46 11.94 -3.48
C SER A 6 15.84 10.54 -3.45
N GLU A 7 15.83 9.87 -2.30
CA GLU A 7 15.34 8.49 -2.19
C GLU A 7 13.80 8.37 -2.27
N TYR A 8 13.09 9.47 -2.06
CA TYR A 8 11.61 9.48 -1.96
C TYR A 8 10.94 10.21 -3.12
N LEU A 9 11.73 10.58 -4.14
CA LEU A 9 11.25 11.20 -5.36
C LEU A 9 11.66 10.34 -6.54
N ALA A 10 10.68 9.76 -7.23
CA ALA A 10 10.86 9.25 -8.58
C ALA A 10 10.24 10.25 -9.54
N ASP A 11 11.06 11.15 -10.09
CA ASP A 11 10.63 12.19 -11.02
C ASP A 11 10.66 11.67 -12.46
N ASP A 12 9.91 12.34 -13.34
CA ASP A 12 9.91 12.12 -14.79
C ASP A 12 9.59 10.69 -15.26
N LEU A 13 8.85 9.91 -14.46
CA LEU A 13 8.35 8.60 -14.87
C LEU A 13 7.40 8.75 -16.08
N GLN A 14 7.49 7.82 -17.03
CA GLN A 14 6.57 7.75 -18.16
C GLN A 14 5.60 6.60 -17.94
N VAL A 15 4.32 6.92 -17.73
CA VAL A 15 3.24 5.93 -17.53
C VAL A 15 2.11 6.27 -18.50
N ALA A 16 1.70 5.29 -19.31
CA ALA A 16 0.71 5.48 -20.38
C ALA A 16 1.04 6.67 -21.32
N GLY A 17 2.33 6.91 -21.59
CA GLY A 17 2.81 8.01 -22.44
C GLY A 17 2.72 9.40 -21.81
N LYS A 18 2.51 9.49 -20.50
CA LYS A 18 2.37 10.74 -19.75
C LYS A 18 3.38 10.83 -18.61
N ARG A 19 3.73 12.06 -18.24
CA ARG A 19 4.70 12.31 -17.17
C ARG A 19 4.05 12.14 -15.80
N LEU A 20 4.70 11.38 -14.94
CA LEU A 20 4.36 11.14 -13.55
C LEU A 20 5.55 11.47 -12.67
N SER A 21 5.29 12.08 -11.52
CA SER A 21 6.26 12.16 -10.43
C SER A 21 5.67 11.55 -9.18
N LEU A 22 6.40 10.64 -8.55
CA LEU A 22 5.96 9.86 -7.41
C LEU A 22 6.74 10.29 -6.17
N VAL A 23 6.02 10.74 -5.14
CA VAL A 23 6.58 11.40 -3.95
C VAL A 23 6.11 10.70 -2.68
N GLY A 24 7.06 10.12 -1.95
CA GLY A 24 6.86 9.52 -0.64
C GLY A 24 7.00 10.56 0.47
N ILE A 25 5.98 10.73 1.32
CA ILE A 25 5.98 11.68 2.43
C ILE A 25 5.82 11.00 3.79
N LEU A 26 6.31 11.65 4.85
CA LEU A 26 6.01 11.24 6.22
C LEU A 26 4.65 11.80 6.65
N HIS A 27 3.84 10.99 7.34
CA HIS A 27 2.51 11.38 7.83
C HIS A 27 2.61 12.16 9.15
N SER A 28 3.40 13.23 9.20
CA SER A 28 3.44 14.13 10.35
C SER A 28 3.10 15.56 9.96
N LYS A 29 2.41 16.27 10.86
CA LYS A 29 2.03 17.67 10.65
C LYS A 29 3.25 18.58 10.64
N GLU A 30 4.25 18.23 11.44
CA GLU A 30 5.51 18.95 11.59
C GLU A 30 6.32 18.87 10.29
N GLU A 31 6.44 17.67 9.72
CA GLU A 31 7.15 17.49 8.45
C GLU A 31 6.40 18.16 7.31
N PHE A 32 5.06 18.14 7.33
CA PHE A 32 4.29 18.89 6.34
C PHE A 32 4.58 20.39 6.43
N LYS A 33 4.43 21.01 7.61
CA LYS A 33 4.64 22.46 7.79
C LYS A 33 6.04 22.90 7.37
N LYS A 34 7.05 22.07 7.68
CA LYS A 34 8.43 22.33 7.29
C LYS A 34 8.63 22.35 5.77
N ASN A 35 7.85 21.55 5.03
CA ASN A 35 7.99 21.36 3.60
C ASN A 35 6.82 21.96 2.77
N GLU A 36 5.91 22.73 3.39
CA GLU A 36 4.69 23.23 2.72
C GLU A 36 5.02 24.03 1.44
N ALA A 37 5.95 24.98 1.52
CA ALA A 37 6.38 25.77 0.38
C ALA A 37 7.01 24.91 -0.74
N GLU A 38 7.70 23.83 -0.37
CA GLU A 38 8.26 22.88 -1.32
C GLU A 38 7.15 22.09 -2.01
N PHE A 39 6.15 21.61 -1.28
CA PHE A 39 5.00 20.92 -1.87
C PHE A 39 4.21 21.83 -2.82
N GLU A 40 4.01 23.10 -2.47
CA GLU A 40 3.42 24.08 -3.39
C GLU A 40 4.25 24.22 -4.68
N ARG A 41 5.58 24.32 -4.55
CA ARG A 41 6.50 24.38 -5.69
C ARG A 41 6.43 23.13 -6.56
N MET A 42 6.40 21.95 -5.95
CA MET A 42 6.31 20.66 -6.64
C MET A 42 4.97 20.47 -7.35
N ILE A 43 3.85 20.87 -6.74
CA ILE A 43 2.50 20.68 -7.32
C ILE A 43 2.26 21.60 -8.52
N LYS A 44 2.80 22.83 -8.48
CA LYS A 44 2.55 23.87 -9.49
C LYS A 44 2.69 23.43 -10.95
N PRO A 45 3.77 22.75 -11.40
CA PRO A 45 3.95 22.34 -12.79
C PRO A 45 3.05 21.19 -13.28
N TYR A 46 2.37 20.46 -12.38
CA TYR A 46 1.56 19.30 -12.77
C TYR A 46 0.10 19.68 -13.07
N SER A 47 -0.55 18.94 -13.97
CA SER A 47 -1.95 19.23 -14.35
C SER A 47 -2.96 18.73 -13.31
N ALA A 48 -2.59 17.66 -12.57
CA ALA A 48 -3.38 17.14 -11.46
C ALA A 48 -2.49 16.53 -10.37
N VAL A 49 -3.11 16.24 -9.23
CA VAL A 49 -2.47 15.61 -8.08
C VAL A 49 -3.19 14.30 -7.78
N MET A 50 -2.46 13.24 -7.46
CA MET A 50 -3.02 12.04 -6.84
C MET A 50 -2.57 11.98 -5.39
N LEU A 51 -3.48 11.65 -4.48
CA LEU A 51 -3.22 11.57 -3.04
C LEU A 51 -3.62 10.19 -2.53
N GLU A 52 -2.90 9.72 -1.51
CA GLU A 52 -3.34 8.62 -0.64
C GLU A 52 -4.66 8.98 0.05
N GLN A 53 -5.48 7.98 0.36
CA GLN A 53 -6.73 8.22 1.07
C GLN A 53 -6.43 8.61 2.52
N PRO A 54 -6.95 9.74 3.02
CA PRO A 54 -6.79 10.08 4.42
C PRO A 54 -7.45 9.02 5.32
N LEU A 55 -6.81 8.74 6.46
CA LEU A 55 -7.39 7.85 7.47
C LEU A 55 -8.76 8.39 7.89
N TRP A 56 -9.80 7.56 7.73
CA TRP A 56 -11.18 7.79 8.20
C TRP A 56 -12.06 8.75 7.40
N TYR A 57 -11.56 9.41 6.36
CA TYR A 57 -12.35 10.37 5.59
C TYR A 57 -12.42 9.99 4.10
N VAL A 58 -13.62 10.11 3.54
CA VAL A 58 -13.87 9.88 2.12
C VAL A 58 -13.59 11.14 1.30
N ASP A 59 -13.68 12.31 1.92
CA ASP A 59 -13.46 13.63 1.34
C ASP A 59 -12.44 14.44 2.16
N PHE A 60 -11.74 15.37 1.51
CA PHE A 60 -10.72 16.21 2.15
C PHE A 60 -11.30 17.38 2.96
N SER A 61 -12.56 17.29 3.40
CA SER A 61 -13.35 18.42 3.89
C SER A 61 -13.01 18.86 5.32
N TYR A 62 -12.33 18.01 6.11
CA TYR A 62 -12.08 18.26 7.55
C TYR A 62 -10.68 17.88 8.05
N ASP A 63 -9.75 17.57 7.15
CA ASP A 63 -8.56 16.85 7.57
C ASP A 63 -7.34 17.75 7.83
N GLN A 64 -6.81 17.67 9.06
CA GLN A 64 -5.51 18.23 9.41
C GLN A 64 -4.35 17.28 9.08
N SER A 65 -4.60 16.16 8.39
CA SER A 65 -3.54 15.29 7.87
C SER A 65 -2.71 16.00 6.80
N SER A 66 -1.52 15.47 6.57
CA SER A 66 -0.64 15.93 5.51
C SER A 66 -1.33 15.87 4.13
N PHE A 67 -2.18 14.87 3.87
CA PHE A 67 -2.91 14.76 2.59
C PHE A 67 -4.08 15.75 2.49
N GLY A 68 -4.79 16.03 3.59
CA GLY A 68 -5.78 17.11 3.62
C GLY A 68 -5.16 18.47 3.30
N GLN A 69 -3.94 18.71 3.81
CA GLN A 69 -3.19 19.94 3.53
C GLN A 69 -2.66 19.99 2.09
N LEU A 70 -2.16 18.87 1.53
CA LEU A 70 -1.83 18.78 0.10
C LEU A 70 -3.05 19.03 -0.80
N ALA A 71 -4.22 18.49 -0.42
CA ALA A 71 -5.46 18.77 -1.12
C ALA A 71 -5.80 20.26 -1.05
N ALA A 72 -5.67 20.90 0.12
CA ALA A 72 -5.89 22.35 0.24
C ALA A 72 -4.97 23.16 -0.69
N ILE A 73 -3.69 22.78 -0.82
CA ILE A 73 -2.76 23.37 -1.80
C ILE A 73 -3.29 23.19 -3.23
N ALA A 74 -3.67 21.95 -3.61
CA ALA A 74 -4.21 21.66 -4.93
C ALA A 74 -5.48 22.48 -5.24
N MET A 75 -6.37 22.67 -4.25
CA MET A 75 -7.57 23.50 -4.36
C MET A 75 -7.23 24.97 -4.61
N LYS A 76 -6.27 25.55 -3.87
CA LYS A 76 -5.79 26.93 -4.10
C LYS A 76 -5.31 27.14 -5.53
N MET A 77 -4.73 26.09 -6.13
CA MET A 77 -4.24 26.10 -7.52
C MET A 77 -5.28 25.64 -8.55
N ASN A 78 -6.55 25.43 -8.15
CA ASN A 78 -7.63 24.94 -8.99
C ASN A 78 -7.29 23.62 -9.74
N LYS A 79 -6.55 22.72 -9.09
CA LYS A 79 -6.15 21.42 -9.66
C LYS A 79 -7.15 20.33 -9.28
N LYS A 80 -7.32 19.35 -10.17
CA LYS A 80 -8.06 18.11 -9.88
C LYS A 80 -7.24 17.24 -8.93
N VAL A 81 -7.93 16.53 -8.04
CA VAL A 81 -7.33 15.53 -7.15
C VAL A 81 -7.88 14.16 -7.45
N TYR A 82 -7.01 13.17 -7.55
CA TYR A 82 -7.37 11.76 -7.71
C TYR A 82 -7.02 10.97 -6.45
N ILE A 83 -7.85 9.98 -6.11
CA ILE A 83 -7.57 9.02 -5.03
C ILE A 83 -7.71 7.61 -5.60
N ALA A 84 -6.60 6.87 -5.61
CA ALA A 84 -6.54 5.46 -6.04
C ALA A 84 -6.34 4.47 -4.88
N ASP A 85 -5.98 4.99 -3.70
CA ASP A 85 -5.71 4.16 -2.54
C ASP A 85 -7.01 3.52 -2.00
N PRO A 86 -7.10 2.18 -1.95
CA PRO A 86 -8.31 1.46 -1.56
C PRO A 86 -8.40 1.27 -0.03
N PHE A 87 -7.90 2.22 0.76
CA PHE A 87 -7.84 2.06 2.21
C PHE A 87 -9.23 1.86 2.84
N ASP A 88 -9.40 0.71 3.50
CA ASP A 88 -10.61 0.34 4.24
C ASP A 88 -10.20 -0.31 5.57
N ALA A 89 -10.78 0.15 6.68
CA ALA A 89 -10.52 -0.40 8.01
C ALA A 89 -10.87 -1.89 8.11
N ARG A 90 -11.82 -2.39 7.31
CA ARG A 90 -12.16 -3.82 7.23
C ARG A 90 -11.06 -4.63 6.56
N VAL A 91 -10.28 -4.03 5.65
CA VAL A 91 -9.09 -4.71 5.10
C VAL A 91 -8.00 -4.82 6.15
N LEU A 92 -7.77 -3.76 6.94
CA LEU A 92 -6.84 -3.86 8.08
C LEU A 92 -7.28 -4.92 9.08
N ALA A 93 -8.57 -5.01 9.39
CA ALA A 93 -9.10 -6.04 10.26
C ALA A 93 -8.91 -7.45 9.68
N ALA A 94 -9.14 -7.62 8.37
CA ALA A 94 -8.90 -8.89 7.68
C ALA A 94 -7.40 -9.27 7.68
N ASP A 95 -6.52 -8.29 7.44
CA ASP A 95 -5.06 -8.48 7.46
C ASP A 95 -4.56 -8.87 8.86
N ALA A 96 -5.07 -8.21 9.91
CA ALA A 96 -4.79 -8.59 11.30
C ALA A 96 -5.32 -9.99 11.63
N ALA A 97 -6.52 -10.35 11.16
CA ALA A 97 -7.06 -11.70 11.34
C ALA A 97 -6.20 -12.76 10.63
N PHE A 98 -5.68 -12.47 9.44
CA PHE A 98 -4.71 -13.33 8.77
C PHE A 98 -3.39 -13.43 9.53
N ALA A 99 -2.91 -12.32 10.10
CA ALA A 99 -1.72 -12.31 10.94
C ALA A 99 -1.87 -13.25 12.15
N PHE A 100 -2.93 -13.06 12.94
CA PHE A 100 -3.19 -13.87 14.13
C PHE A 100 -3.48 -15.34 13.78
N GLY A 101 -4.23 -15.57 12.70
CA GLY A 101 -4.46 -16.90 12.16
C GLY A 101 -3.14 -17.59 11.80
N GLY A 102 -2.30 -16.91 11.01
CA GLY A 102 -0.98 -17.39 10.60
C GLY A 102 -0.07 -17.69 11.79
N LEU A 103 0.04 -16.76 12.75
CA LEU A 103 0.83 -16.95 13.97
C LEU A 103 0.35 -18.16 14.78
N SER A 104 -0.97 -18.31 14.94
CA SER A 104 -1.53 -19.46 15.66
C SER A 104 -1.20 -20.79 14.97
N MET A 105 -1.21 -20.82 13.63
CA MET A 105 -0.79 -21.98 12.85
C MET A 105 0.69 -22.27 13.03
N LEU A 106 1.54 -21.25 13.01
CA LEU A 106 2.98 -21.38 13.21
C LEU A 106 3.31 -21.93 14.59
N VAL A 107 2.78 -21.35 15.65
CA VAL A 107 3.05 -21.76 17.04
C VAL A 107 2.57 -23.19 17.26
N LYS A 108 1.32 -23.50 16.91
CA LYS A 108 0.74 -24.82 17.13
C LYS A 108 1.46 -25.90 16.33
N SER A 109 1.78 -25.64 15.07
CA SER A 109 2.45 -26.60 14.20
C SER A 109 3.91 -26.81 14.62
N SER A 110 4.61 -25.76 15.03
CA SER A 110 5.98 -25.86 15.55
C SER A 110 6.06 -26.68 16.83
N ILE A 111 5.12 -26.48 17.78
CA ILE A 111 5.06 -27.27 19.02
C ILE A 111 4.80 -28.75 18.72
N ASP A 112 3.82 -29.05 17.86
CA ASP A 112 3.44 -30.44 17.55
C ASP A 112 4.56 -31.17 16.77
N LEU A 113 5.18 -30.50 15.79
CA LEU A 113 6.29 -31.03 15.00
C LEU A 113 7.56 -31.19 15.86
N GLY A 114 7.87 -30.22 16.72
CA GLY A 114 8.99 -30.30 17.64
C GLY A 114 8.87 -31.49 18.59
N LYS A 115 7.70 -31.64 19.23
CA LYS A 115 7.40 -32.82 20.08
C LYS A 115 7.62 -34.13 19.33
N TYR A 116 7.11 -34.23 18.10
CA TYR A 116 7.30 -35.40 17.24
C TYR A 116 8.78 -35.69 16.95
N SER A 117 9.57 -34.67 16.59
CA SER A 117 11.00 -34.81 16.29
C SER A 117 11.84 -35.28 17.49
N PHE A 118 11.43 -34.95 18.71
CA PHE A 118 12.07 -35.43 19.94
C PHE A 118 11.52 -36.78 20.44
N GLY A 119 10.85 -37.56 19.59
CA GLY A 119 10.29 -38.86 19.94
C GLY A 119 9.07 -38.82 20.85
N LYS A 120 8.62 -37.63 21.26
CA LYS A 120 7.41 -37.41 22.06
C LYS A 120 6.23 -37.22 21.12
N LYS A 121 5.75 -38.31 20.52
CA LYS A 121 4.56 -38.25 19.65
C LYS A 121 3.41 -37.63 20.46
N PRO A 122 2.86 -36.47 20.05
CA PRO A 122 1.69 -35.91 20.73
C PRO A 122 0.56 -36.93 20.70
N GLU A 123 -0.10 -37.15 21.84
CA GLU A 123 -1.20 -38.11 21.93
C GLU A 123 -2.25 -37.83 20.85
N GLY A 124 -2.68 -38.87 20.14
CA GLY A 124 -3.68 -38.77 19.07
C GLY A 124 -3.18 -38.23 17.73
N LEU A 125 -1.90 -37.87 17.56
CA LEU A 125 -1.40 -37.38 16.27
C LEU A 125 -1.22 -38.52 15.26
N SER A 126 -2.14 -38.63 14.30
CA SER A 126 -2.03 -39.56 13.17
C SER A 126 -1.02 -39.07 12.12
N ARG A 127 -0.59 -39.94 11.19
CA ARG A 127 0.22 -39.52 10.03
C ARG A 127 -0.46 -38.41 9.23
N ARG A 128 -1.78 -38.51 9.06
CA ARG A 128 -2.59 -37.46 8.44
C ARG A 128 -2.52 -36.15 9.24
N GLY A 129 -2.60 -36.24 10.57
CA GLY A 129 -2.42 -35.10 11.48
C GLY A 129 -1.06 -34.41 11.30
N LEU A 130 0.02 -35.19 11.16
CA LEU A 130 1.36 -34.66 10.91
C LEU A 130 1.45 -33.89 9.58
N ILE A 131 0.91 -34.46 8.50
CA ILE A 131 0.87 -33.81 7.17
C ILE A 131 0.06 -32.51 7.24
N LEU A 132 -1.09 -32.53 7.94
CA LEU A 132 -1.90 -31.32 8.14
C LEU A 132 -1.13 -30.23 8.90
N ARG A 133 -0.32 -30.59 9.91
CA ARG A 133 0.53 -29.63 10.63
C ARG A 133 1.64 -29.06 9.78
N ALA A 134 2.29 -29.87 8.95
CA ALA A 134 3.28 -29.37 7.99
C ALA A 134 2.63 -28.39 7.00
N GLY A 135 1.43 -28.70 6.51
CA GLY A 135 0.64 -27.80 5.66
C GLY A 135 0.25 -26.50 6.36
N MET A 136 -0.22 -26.58 7.62
CA MET A 136 -0.54 -25.40 8.43
C MET A 136 0.70 -24.52 8.67
N LEU A 137 1.87 -25.11 8.91
CA LEU A 137 3.13 -24.37 9.03
C LEU A 137 3.45 -23.63 7.72
N ALA A 138 3.36 -24.33 6.59
CA ALA A 138 3.62 -23.76 5.27
C ALA A 138 2.66 -22.63 4.90
N LEU A 139 1.39 -22.71 5.30
CA LEU A 139 0.39 -21.65 5.11
C LEU A 139 0.53 -20.52 6.14
N GLY A 140 0.91 -20.83 7.38
CA GLY A 140 1.03 -19.86 8.46
C GLY A 140 2.15 -18.84 8.24
N LEU A 141 3.25 -19.26 7.59
CA LEU A 141 4.38 -18.39 7.26
C LEU A 141 3.96 -17.20 6.38
N PRO A 142 3.41 -17.39 5.17
CA PRO A 142 3.02 -16.27 4.30
C PRO A 142 1.87 -15.45 4.89
N MET A 143 0.93 -16.08 5.63
CA MET A 143 -0.17 -15.35 6.29
C MET A 143 0.34 -14.39 7.38
N PHE A 144 1.28 -14.84 8.21
CA PHE A 144 1.83 -14.01 9.27
C PHE A 144 2.80 -12.97 8.72
N PHE A 145 3.85 -13.40 8.02
CA PHE A 145 4.91 -12.51 7.55
C PHE A 145 4.49 -11.60 6.40
N GLY A 146 3.41 -11.95 5.68
CA GLY A 146 2.82 -11.09 4.67
C GLY A 146 2.03 -9.92 5.26
N SER A 147 1.41 -10.10 6.43
CA SER A 147 0.56 -9.10 7.09
C SER A 147 1.34 -7.91 7.65
N LEU A 148 0.64 -6.80 7.96
CA LEU A 148 1.25 -5.63 8.61
C LEU A 148 2.08 -5.95 9.87
N PRO A 149 1.58 -6.72 10.86
CA PRO A 149 2.40 -7.13 12.00
C PRO A 149 3.66 -7.93 11.63
N GLY A 150 3.58 -8.74 10.57
CA GLY A 150 4.72 -9.48 10.04
C GLY A 150 5.76 -8.57 9.38
N LEU A 151 5.31 -7.51 8.68
CA LEU A 151 6.18 -6.50 8.11
C LEU A 151 6.90 -5.68 9.17
N ASP A 152 6.23 -5.33 10.27
CA ASP A 152 6.87 -4.65 11.40
C ASP A 152 7.96 -5.52 12.03
N LEU A 153 7.69 -6.82 12.21
CA LEU A 153 8.70 -7.77 12.71
C LEU A 153 9.88 -7.91 11.73
N ARG A 154 9.62 -7.93 10.43
CA ARG A 154 10.66 -7.95 9.39
C ARG A 154 11.51 -6.69 9.38
N SER A 155 10.93 -5.54 9.71
CA SER A 155 11.70 -4.29 9.82
C SER A 155 12.74 -4.34 10.93
N ALA A 156 12.56 -5.25 11.91
CA ALA A 156 13.56 -5.57 12.93
C ALA A 156 14.59 -6.62 12.48
N MET A 157 14.39 -7.28 11.34
CA MET A 157 15.37 -8.16 10.70
C MET A 157 16.26 -7.34 9.77
N ASP A 158 17.53 -7.73 9.61
CA ASP A 158 18.36 -7.10 8.59
C ASP A 158 17.86 -7.46 7.18
N LYS A 159 18.01 -6.52 6.23
CA LYS A 159 17.49 -6.66 4.86
C LYS A 159 18.07 -7.86 4.12
N GLU A 160 19.34 -8.20 4.39
CA GLU A 160 20.03 -9.32 3.74
C GLU A 160 19.44 -10.65 4.19
N SER A 161 19.16 -10.82 5.48
CA SER A 161 18.44 -11.97 6.02
C SER A 161 17.04 -12.08 5.44
N ALA A 162 16.27 -10.98 5.42
CA ALA A 162 14.92 -10.99 4.86
C ALA A 162 14.92 -11.45 3.39
N TYR A 163 15.87 -10.96 2.59
CA TYR A 163 16.05 -11.38 1.20
C TYR A 163 16.49 -12.84 1.06
N THR A 164 17.53 -13.24 1.80
CA THR A 164 18.14 -14.57 1.73
C THR A 164 17.15 -15.68 2.07
N TYR A 165 16.24 -15.43 3.02
CA TYR A 165 15.22 -16.41 3.42
C TYR A 165 13.92 -16.32 2.61
N GLY A 166 13.89 -15.54 1.51
CA GLY A 166 12.70 -15.38 0.68
C GLY A 166 11.54 -14.70 1.43
N LEU A 167 11.87 -13.94 2.47
CA LEU A 167 10.95 -13.07 3.20
C LEU A 167 10.89 -11.68 2.57
N ASP A 168 11.31 -11.49 1.32
CA ASP A 168 11.14 -10.23 0.60
C ASP A 168 9.72 -10.11 -0.01
N ASP A 169 9.46 -8.98 -0.66
CA ASP A 169 8.17 -8.59 -1.26
C ASP A 169 7.59 -9.56 -2.29
N LYS A 170 8.30 -10.62 -2.69
CA LYS A 170 7.74 -11.63 -3.61
C LYS A 170 6.80 -12.62 -2.94
N MET A 171 6.81 -12.68 -1.60
CA MET A 171 6.00 -13.61 -0.80
C MET A 171 5.04 -12.89 0.17
N THR A 172 4.98 -11.57 0.15
CA THR A 172 4.07 -10.79 1.00
C THR A 172 2.71 -10.70 0.37
N TRP A 173 1.68 -11.11 1.12
CA TRP A 173 0.27 -11.03 0.69
C TRP A 173 -0.55 -10.12 1.61
N GLY A 174 0.09 -9.15 2.25
CA GLY A 174 -0.56 -8.27 3.20
C GLY A 174 -1.26 -7.07 2.58
N SER A 175 -1.99 -6.38 3.44
CA SER A 175 -2.74 -5.17 3.06
C SER A 175 -1.85 -4.07 2.45
N LYS A 176 -0.56 -3.97 2.83
CA LYS A 176 0.38 -2.99 2.27
C LYS A 176 0.69 -3.25 0.79
N ASP A 177 1.15 -4.45 0.44
CA ASP A 177 1.47 -4.81 -0.95
C ASP A 177 0.24 -4.73 -1.85
N TRP A 178 -0.91 -5.15 -1.30
CA TRP A 178 -2.19 -4.97 -1.95
C TRP A 178 -2.51 -3.49 -2.27
N ARG A 179 -2.32 -2.58 -1.30
CA ARG A 179 -2.51 -1.14 -1.51
C ARG A 179 -1.51 -0.60 -2.54
N ASP A 180 -0.23 -0.98 -2.45
CA ASP A 180 0.82 -0.57 -3.40
C ASP A 180 0.44 -0.94 -4.85
N LEU A 181 -0.02 -2.18 -5.06
CA LEU A 181 -0.49 -2.66 -6.36
C LEU A 181 -1.72 -1.89 -6.86
N TRP A 182 -2.71 -1.65 -6.00
CA TRP A 182 -3.93 -0.94 -6.40
C TRP A 182 -3.68 0.54 -6.71
N ILE A 183 -2.80 1.21 -5.94
CA ILE A 183 -2.40 2.58 -6.21
C ILE A 183 -1.69 2.65 -7.57
N ALA A 184 -0.74 1.75 -7.84
CA ALA A 184 -0.05 1.71 -9.13
C ALA A 184 -1.02 1.49 -10.31
N MET A 185 -1.97 0.58 -10.17
CA MET A 185 -3.02 0.35 -11.18
C MET A 185 -3.94 1.57 -11.35
N GLY A 186 -4.29 2.25 -10.26
CA GLY A 186 -5.12 3.44 -10.31
C GLY A 186 -4.40 4.64 -10.95
N ILE A 187 -3.10 4.80 -10.73
CA ILE A 187 -2.25 5.78 -11.42
C ILE A 187 -2.30 5.56 -12.94
N GLU A 188 -2.04 4.32 -13.39
CA GLU A 188 -2.06 3.98 -14.81
C GLU A 188 -3.46 4.18 -15.41
N LYS A 189 -4.52 3.79 -14.69
CA LYS A 189 -5.91 3.97 -15.12
C LYS A 189 -6.27 5.45 -15.30
N VAL A 190 -5.90 6.32 -14.37
CA VAL A 190 -6.13 7.76 -14.50
C VAL A 190 -5.36 8.34 -15.68
N LEU A 191 -4.07 8.01 -15.81
CA LEU A 191 -3.25 8.52 -16.90
C LEU A 191 -3.73 8.01 -18.27
N SER A 192 -4.20 6.76 -18.38
CA SER A 192 -4.74 6.23 -19.63
C SER A 192 -6.12 6.79 -19.98
N ASP A 193 -7.06 6.83 -19.02
CA ASP A 193 -8.47 7.16 -19.29
C ASP A 193 -8.72 8.68 -19.40
N VAL A 194 -7.94 9.52 -18.71
CA VAL A 194 -8.16 10.98 -18.65
C VAL A 194 -7.33 11.68 -19.74
N LYS A 195 -7.89 11.80 -20.95
CA LYS A 195 -7.18 12.35 -22.13
C LYS A 195 -6.60 13.74 -21.93
N GLU A 196 -7.26 14.62 -21.19
CA GLU A 196 -6.80 15.99 -20.94
C GLU A 196 -5.59 16.11 -20.01
N LEU A 197 -5.27 15.03 -19.29
CA LEU A 197 -4.16 15.00 -18.33
C LEU A 197 -2.85 14.69 -19.05
N ASN A 198 -1.84 15.56 -18.97
CA ASN A 198 -0.50 15.31 -19.54
C ASN A 198 0.56 15.03 -18.47
N THR A 199 0.38 15.63 -17.29
CA THR A 199 1.33 15.56 -16.17
C THR A 199 0.57 15.35 -14.86
N MET A 200 1.03 14.42 -14.03
CA MET A 200 0.47 14.17 -12.70
C MET A 200 1.58 14.02 -11.65
N ILE A 201 1.34 14.52 -10.46
CA ILE A 201 2.17 14.24 -9.28
C ILE A 201 1.37 13.40 -8.30
N ALA A 202 1.94 12.31 -7.80
CA ALA A 202 1.31 11.41 -6.85
C ALA A 202 2.03 11.46 -5.51
N PHE A 203 1.31 11.83 -4.44
CA PHE A 203 1.82 11.80 -3.07
C PHE A 203 1.23 10.60 -2.33
N HIS A 204 2.08 9.87 -1.63
CA HIS A 204 1.68 8.77 -0.77
C HIS A 204 2.65 8.66 0.42
N GLY A 205 2.33 7.81 1.38
CA GLY A 205 3.19 7.53 2.51
C GLY A 205 4.52 6.94 2.07
N LYS A 206 5.61 7.38 2.69
CA LYS A 206 6.98 6.96 2.38
C LYS A 206 7.11 5.43 2.30
N GLY A 207 6.40 4.68 3.13
CA GLY A 207 6.41 3.20 3.13
C GLY A 207 5.91 2.57 1.82
N HIS A 208 5.11 3.29 1.03
CA HIS A 208 4.51 2.81 -0.20
C HIS A 208 5.38 3.06 -1.47
N GLN A 209 6.39 3.95 -1.40
CA GLN A 209 7.18 4.40 -2.57
C GLN A 209 7.73 3.25 -3.41
N GLN A 210 8.44 2.33 -2.78
CA GLN A 210 9.15 1.26 -3.50
C GLN A 210 8.19 0.26 -4.13
N GLY A 211 7.10 -0.09 -3.42
CA GLY A 211 6.08 -1.02 -3.92
C GLY A 211 5.30 -0.44 -5.10
N ILE A 212 4.83 0.81 -4.98
CA ILE A 212 4.13 1.50 -6.08
C ILE A 212 5.06 1.61 -7.29
N LEU A 213 6.29 2.08 -7.10
CA LEU A 213 7.27 2.23 -8.19
C LEU A 213 7.55 0.88 -8.87
N HIS A 214 7.74 -0.18 -8.09
CA HIS A 214 7.94 -1.53 -8.60
C HIS A 214 6.76 -1.95 -9.50
N TYR A 215 5.51 -1.83 -9.05
CA TYR A 215 4.36 -2.20 -9.87
C TYR A 215 4.17 -1.31 -11.09
N LEU A 216 4.57 -0.04 -11.05
CA LEU A 216 4.56 0.84 -12.23
C LEU A 216 5.58 0.37 -13.28
N LEU A 217 6.78 -0.03 -12.86
CA LEU A 217 7.87 -0.47 -13.74
C LEU A 217 7.75 -1.93 -14.20
N HIS A 218 7.03 -2.78 -13.45
CA HIS A 218 6.86 -4.21 -13.71
C HIS A 218 5.38 -4.61 -13.81
N PRO A 219 4.65 -4.21 -14.88
CA PRO A 219 3.23 -4.53 -15.05
C PRO A 219 2.90 -6.03 -15.01
N GLU A 220 3.83 -6.90 -15.42
CA GLU A 220 3.71 -8.34 -15.40
C GLU A 220 3.51 -8.92 -13.99
N ASP A 221 4.06 -8.27 -12.97
CA ASP A 221 3.97 -8.72 -11.58
C ASP A 221 2.59 -8.45 -10.97
N ARG A 222 1.78 -7.59 -11.60
CA ARG A 222 0.39 -7.29 -11.20
C ARG A 222 -0.55 -8.47 -11.37
N ARG A 223 -0.15 -9.54 -12.07
CA ARG A 223 -0.91 -10.80 -12.16
C ARG A 223 -1.27 -11.40 -10.81
N ARG A 224 -0.51 -11.05 -9.76
CA ARG A 224 -0.77 -11.47 -8.37
C ARG A 224 -2.05 -10.86 -7.77
N GLN A 225 -2.69 -9.89 -8.44
CA GLN A 225 -3.98 -9.30 -8.02
C GLN A 225 -5.04 -10.36 -7.65
N ALA A 226 -5.00 -11.54 -8.27
CA ALA A 226 -5.95 -12.62 -8.01
C ALA A 226 -5.88 -13.13 -6.56
N ALA A 227 -4.72 -13.06 -5.92
CA ALA A 227 -4.59 -13.47 -4.52
C ALA A 227 -5.15 -12.45 -3.54
N TYR A 228 -5.31 -11.20 -3.98
CA TYR A 228 -5.88 -10.11 -3.20
C TYR A 228 -7.41 -9.99 -3.34
N GLU A 229 -8.05 -10.97 -3.96
CA GLU A 229 -9.50 -11.00 -4.15
C GLU A 229 -10.30 -10.76 -2.86
N PRO A 230 -9.91 -11.29 -1.67
CA PRO A 230 -10.61 -10.95 -0.43
C PRO A 230 -10.59 -9.45 -0.12
N PHE A 231 -9.43 -8.79 -0.24
CA PHE A 231 -9.31 -7.36 0.02
C PHE A 231 -10.03 -6.52 -1.04
N LYS A 232 -9.96 -6.94 -2.31
CA LYS A 232 -10.70 -6.33 -3.41
C LYS A 232 -12.20 -6.33 -3.16
N ARG A 233 -12.78 -7.44 -2.68
CA ARG A 233 -14.21 -7.53 -2.38
C ARG A 233 -14.65 -6.59 -1.27
N ILE A 234 -13.82 -6.46 -0.22
CA ILE A 234 -14.09 -5.55 0.89
C ILE A 234 -14.08 -4.08 0.42
N SER A 235 -13.08 -3.72 -0.38
CA SER A 235 -12.82 -2.35 -0.86
C SER A 235 -13.49 -1.98 -2.18
N ALA A 236 -14.27 -2.89 -2.78
CA ALA A 236 -14.82 -2.73 -4.14
C ALA A 236 -15.59 -1.43 -4.37
N HIS A 237 -16.16 -0.87 -3.31
CA HIS A 237 -16.95 0.36 -3.31
C HIS A 237 -16.10 1.65 -3.37
N LEU A 238 -14.77 1.59 -3.17
CA LEU A 238 -13.92 2.79 -3.12
C LEU A 238 -13.56 3.32 -4.52
N GLY A 239 -13.30 2.42 -5.48
CA GLY A 239 -12.91 2.76 -6.85
C GLY A 239 -11.73 3.73 -6.95
N VAL A 240 -11.45 4.23 -8.16
CA VAL A 240 -10.60 5.42 -8.32
C VAL A 240 -11.51 6.63 -8.35
N ARG A 241 -11.24 7.67 -7.55
CA ARG A 241 -12.13 8.84 -7.42
C ARG A 241 -11.47 10.11 -7.94
N GLU A 242 -12.22 10.90 -8.70
CA GLU A 242 -11.83 12.25 -9.12
C GLU A 242 -12.60 13.30 -8.33
N TRP A 243 -11.85 14.21 -7.71
CA TRP A 243 -12.35 15.35 -6.97
C TRP A 243 -12.00 16.64 -7.71
N VAL A 244 -13.00 17.50 -7.87
CA VAL A 244 -12.84 18.83 -8.49
C VAL A 244 -13.11 19.95 -7.48
N PRO A 245 -12.32 21.03 -7.50
CA PRO A 245 -12.51 22.14 -6.58
C PRO A 245 -13.70 23.01 -7.01
N LYS A 246 -14.57 23.37 -6.06
CA LYS A 246 -15.79 24.18 -6.28
C LYS A 246 -16.04 25.12 -5.13
N LYS A 247 -15.89 26.44 -5.33
CA LYS A 247 -16.29 27.49 -4.36
C LYS A 247 -16.00 27.10 -2.89
N HIS A 248 -14.78 26.64 -2.60
CA HIS A 248 -14.29 26.22 -1.26
C HIS A 248 -14.67 24.82 -0.76
N LYS A 249 -15.20 23.94 -1.63
CA LYS A 249 -15.38 22.52 -1.31
C LYS A 249 -14.87 21.61 -2.42
N TRP A 250 -14.67 20.35 -2.08
CA TRP A 250 -14.44 19.29 -3.06
C TRP A 250 -15.78 18.72 -3.51
N GLU A 251 -15.90 18.47 -4.82
CA GLU A 251 -17.03 17.76 -5.41
C GLU A 251 -16.51 16.49 -6.10
N LEU A 252 -17.12 15.34 -5.78
CA LEU A 252 -16.81 14.09 -6.46
C LEU A 252 -17.35 14.16 -7.89
N ALA A 253 -16.46 14.23 -8.86
CA ALA A 253 -16.83 14.35 -10.27
C ALA A 253 -17.03 12.99 -10.93
N ARG A 254 -16.17 12.01 -10.63
CA ARG A 254 -16.16 10.69 -11.26
C ARG A 254 -15.67 9.60 -10.30
N VAL A 255 -16.19 8.39 -10.49
CA VAL A 255 -15.61 7.14 -9.96
C VAL A 255 -15.33 6.24 -11.15
N PHE A 256 -14.09 5.75 -11.28
CA PHE A 256 -13.68 4.86 -12.36
C PHE A 256 -13.65 3.39 -11.96
#